data_AF-A0A380P424-F1
#
_entry.id   AF-A0A380P424-F1
#
_cell.length_a   1.000
_cell.length_b   1.000
_cell.length_c   1.000
_cell.angle_alpha   90.00
_cell.angle_beta   90.00
_cell.angle_gamma   90.00
#
_symmetry.space_group_name_H-M   'P 1'
#
loop_
_entity.id
_entity.type
_entity.pdbx_description
1 polymer ?
#
loop_
_entity_poly.entity_id
_entity_poly.type
_entity_poly.pdbx_seq_one_letter_code
_entity_poly.pdbx_strand_id
1 'polypeptide(L)' 'MITEAMKMETTIQAPVAGTVSDILVQAGDQIAAGDLLLTISE' A
#
# COMPACT_ATOMS: atom_id res chain seq x y z
N MET A 1 0.68 -0.59 5.38
CA MET A 1 0.58 -1.73 4.45
C MET A 1 1.91 -2.48 4.43
N ILE A 2 1.93 -3.80 4.20
CA ILE A 2 3.16 -4.59 4.10
C ILE A 2 3.25 -5.16 2.69
N THR A 3 4.43 -5.07 2.07
CA THR A 3 4.73 -5.58 0.73
C THR A 3 5.95 -6.49 0.81
N GLU A 4 6.01 -7.52 -0.02
CA GLU A 4 7.17 -8.40 -0.12
C GLU A 4 7.81 -8.24 -1.50
N ALA A 5 9.12 -7.98 -1.53
CA ALA A 5 9.90 -7.93 -2.74
C ALA A 5 11.28 -8.55 -2.48
N MET A 6 11.70 -9.46 -3.36
CA MET A 6 13.02 -10.10 -3.28
C MET A 6 13.30 -10.75 -1.91
N LYS A 7 12.32 -11.44 -1.31
CA LYS A 7 12.41 -12.06 0.04
C LYS A 7 12.55 -11.05 1.18
N MET A 8 12.28 -9.78 0.94
CA MET A 8 12.28 -8.74 1.95
C MET A 8 10.89 -8.13 2.09
N GLU A 9 10.40 -8.07 3.33
CA GLU A 9 9.16 -7.39 3.67
C GLU A 9 9.45 -5.90 3.94
N THR A 10 8.63 -5.03 3.37
CA THR A 10 8.70 -3.58 3.57
C THR A 10 7.35 -3.05 4.02
N THR A 11 7.35 -2.32 5.13
CA THR A 11 6.16 -1.65 5.66
C THR A 11 6.04 -0.25 5.06
N ILE A 12 4.97 -0.02 4.31
CA ILE A 12 4.56 1.29 3.83
C ILE A 12 3.74 1.98 4.92
N GLN A 13 4.24 3.13 5.36
CA GLN A 13 3.59 3.99 6.34
C GLN A 13 2.87 5.15 5.66
N ALA A 14 1.78 5.62 6.26
CA ALA A 14 1.06 6.78 5.75
C ALA A 14 1.91 8.05 5.95
N PRO A 15 2.07 8.90 4.91
CA PRO A 15 2.84 10.14 5.02
C PRO A 15 2.11 11.23 5.82
N VAL A 16 0.77 11.12 5.94
CA VAL A 16 -0.10 12.08 6.61
C VAL A 16 -1.15 11.35 7.44
N ALA A 17 -1.71 12.05 8.43
CA ALA A 17 -2.91 11.59 9.13
C ALA A 17 -4.15 11.81 8.25
N GLY A 18 -5.11 10.89 8.32
CA GLY A 18 -6.34 10.95 7.53
C GLY A 18 -7.13 9.65 7.65
N THR A 19 -8.18 9.52 6.84
CA THR A 19 -9.03 8.33 6.75
C THR A 19 -8.76 7.59 5.44
N VAL A 20 -8.69 6.25 5.49
CA VAL A 20 -8.55 5.43 4.28
C VAL A 20 -9.85 5.52 3.47
N SER A 21 -9.78 6.04 2.25
CA SER A 21 -10.96 6.18 1.38
C SER A 21 -11.19 4.90 0.56
N ASP A 22 -10.16 4.44 -0.15
CA ASP A 22 -10.21 3.22 -0.96
C ASP A 22 -8.95 2.38 -0.78
N ILE A 23 -9.11 1.06 -0.88
CA ILE A 23 -8.03 0.07 -0.96
C ILE A 23 -8.17 -0.65 -2.29
N LEU A 24 -7.17 -0.53 -3.16
CA LEU A 24 -7.20 -0.99 -4.55
C LEU A 24 -6.52 -2.35 -4.75
N VAL A 25 -5.98 -2.92 -3.68
CA VAL A 25 -5.21 -4.17 -3.71
C VAL A 25 -5.67 -5.12 -2.61
N GLN A 26 -5.48 -6.41 -2.84
CA GLN A 26 -5.75 -7.48 -1.89
C GLN A 26 -4.47 -8.23 -1.51
N ALA A 27 -4.55 -9.01 -0.44
CA ALA A 27 -3.42 -9.83 0.00
C ALA A 27 -3.07 -10.87 -1.08
N GLY A 28 -1.81 -10.88 -1.50
CA GLY A 28 -1.31 -11.79 -2.55
C GLY A 28 -1.34 -11.21 -3.96
N ASP A 29 -1.90 -10.01 -4.16
CA ASP A 29 -1.83 -9.34 -5.46
C ASP A 29 -0.39 -8.98 -5.81
N GLN A 30 -0.01 -9.23 -7.07
CA GLN A 30 1.26 -8.75 -7.59
C GLN A 30 1.13 -7.28 -7.97
N ILE A 31 2.02 -6.45 -7.42
CA ILE A 31 2.08 -5.01 -7.66
C ILE A 31 3.41 -4.63 -8.29
N ALA A 32 3.42 -3.59 -9.11
CA ALA A 32 4.60 -2.98 -9.68
C ALA A 32 4.95 -1.65 -8.99
N ALA A 33 6.18 -1.20 -9.20
CA ALA A 33 6.60 0.11 -8.72
C ALA A 33 5.78 1.21 -9.41
N GLY A 34 5.08 2.02 -8.61
CA GLY A 34 4.23 3.11 -9.10
C GLY A 34 2.74 2.79 -9.12
N ASP A 35 2.34 1.56 -8.80
CA ASP A 35 0.92 1.20 -8.68
C ASP A 35 0.26 1.91 -7.50
N LEU A 36 -0.98 2.35 -7.70
CA LEU A 36 -1.78 2.95 -6.65
C LEU A 36 -2.38 1.86 -5.75
N LEU A 37 -1.94 1.82 -4.50
CA LEU A 37 -2.34 0.77 -3.56
C LEU A 37 -3.60 1.13 -2.76
N LEU A 38 -3.68 2.39 -2.32
CA LEU A 38 -4.78 2.93 -1.52
C LEU A 38 -4.82 4.45 -1.63
N THR A 39 -5.95 5.04 -1.24
CA THR A 39 -6.14 6.49 -1.12
C THR A 39 -6.46 6.87 0.32
N ILE A 40 -5.94 8.04 0.73
CA ILE A 40 -6.20 8.62 2.05
C ILE A 40 -6.82 9.99 1.82
N SER A 41 -7.98 10.24 2.44
CA SER A 41 -8.63 11.55 2.51
C SER A 41 -8.38 12.19 3.88
N GLU A 42 -8.37 13.52 3.91
CA GLU A 42 -8.29 14.31 5.16
C GLU A 42 -9.47 14.03 6.11
#